data_AF-A0A382IB75-F1
#
_entry.id   AF-A0A382IB75-F1
#
_cell.length_a   1.000
_cell.length_b   1.000
_cell.length_c   1.000
_cell.angle_alpha   90.00
_cell.angle_beta   90.00
_cell.angle_gamma   90.00
#
_symmetry.space_group_name_H-M   'P 1'
#
loop_
_entity.id
_entity.type
_entity.pdbx_description
1 polymer ?
#
loop_
_entity_poly.entity_id
_entity_poly.type
_entity_poly.pdbx_seq_one_letter_code
_entity_poly.pdbx_strand_id
1 'polypeptide(L)'
;VKKVFATLAALALLTALPVAGQSNNMSFFITSQGPGDGANLGGLTGADNHCQTLAYARGFGDAVWRAYLSAQARSGQEAVNARDRIGTGPWYNFSGDMIARDATDLHSDNANITKE
;
A
#
# COMPACT_ATOMS: atom_id res chain seq x y z
N VAL A 1 -32.55 -16.88 62.31
CA VAL A 1 -31.73 -17.17 61.11
C VAL A 1 -32.61 -17.01 59.86
N LYS A 2 -32.51 -15.89 59.14
CA LYS A 2 -33.09 -15.72 57.79
C LYS A 2 -32.04 -14.97 56.96
N LYS A 3 -31.45 -15.67 56.00
CA LYS A 3 -30.31 -15.22 55.20
C LYS A 3 -30.79 -14.22 54.15
N VAL A 4 -30.24 -13.01 54.18
CA VAL A 4 -30.32 -12.01 53.12
C VAL A 4 -29.20 -12.29 52.14
N PHE A 5 -29.52 -12.52 50.87
CA PHE A 5 -28.54 -12.41 49.78
C PHE A 5 -29.25 -11.79 48.57
N ALA A 6 -29.07 -10.48 48.42
CA ALA A 6 -29.43 -9.74 47.22
C ALA A 6 -28.30 -9.92 46.21
N THR A 7 -28.51 -10.70 45.16
CA THR A 7 -27.57 -10.85 44.04
C THR A 7 -27.81 -9.74 43.04
N LEU A 8 -26.97 -8.70 43.06
CA LEU A 8 -26.81 -7.77 41.92
C LEU A 8 -26.04 -8.48 40.81
N ALA A 9 -26.73 -8.87 39.74
CA ALA A 9 -26.10 -9.27 38.49
C ALA A 9 -25.70 -7.99 37.72
N ALA A 10 -24.43 -7.58 37.83
CA ALA A 10 -23.88 -6.52 37.01
C ALA A 10 -23.62 -7.05 35.59
N LEU A 11 -24.48 -6.69 34.66
CA LEU A 11 -24.34 -7.00 33.23
C LEU A 11 -23.28 -6.07 32.64
N ALA A 12 -22.04 -6.56 32.50
CA ALA A 12 -20.98 -5.84 31.81
C ALA A 12 -21.29 -5.80 30.30
N LEU A 13 -21.73 -4.65 29.79
CA LEU A 13 -21.78 -4.39 28.36
C LEU A 13 -20.33 -4.29 27.84
N LEU A 14 -19.83 -5.33 27.19
CA LEU A 14 -18.67 -5.20 26.30
C LEU A 14 -19.13 -4.42 25.06
N THR A 15 -18.95 -3.11 25.05
CA THR A 15 -19.04 -2.33 23.83
C THR A 15 -17.83 -2.68 22.96
N ALA A 16 -18.04 -3.48 21.92
CA ALA A 16 -17.04 -3.69 20.89
C ALA A 16 -16.73 -2.33 20.26
N LEU A 17 -15.51 -1.82 20.49
CA LEU A 17 -15.03 -0.66 19.75
C LEU A 17 -15.00 -1.02 18.27
N PRO A 18 -15.44 -0.15 17.35
CA PRO A 18 -15.18 -0.36 15.95
C PRO A 18 -13.65 -0.36 15.78
N VAL A 19 -13.08 -1.51 15.45
CA VAL A 19 -11.75 -1.58 14.84
C VAL A 19 -11.88 -0.73 13.58
N ALA A 20 -11.14 0.39 13.53
CA ALA A 20 -10.95 1.11 12.28
C ALA A 20 -10.33 0.10 11.30
N GLY A 21 -11.15 -0.38 10.36
CA GLY A 21 -10.68 -1.28 9.31
C GLY A 21 -9.53 -0.59 8.59
N GLN A 22 -8.40 -1.28 8.47
CA GLN A 22 -7.34 -0.85 7.57
C GLN A 22 -7.94 -0.51 6.22
N SER A 23 -7.53 0.62 5.63
CA SER A 23 -7.94 1.01 4.30
C SER A 23 -7.64 -0.15 3.35
N ASN A 24 -8.69 -0.78 2.82
CA ASN A 24 -8.57 -1.81 1.78
C ASN A 24 -8.06 -1.23 0.44
N ASN A 25 -7.69 0.06 0.41
CA ASN A 25 -7.40 0.84 -0.78
C ASN A 25 -5.93 1.31 -0.84
N MET A 26 -5.01 0.60 -0.17
CA MET A 26 -3.58 0.86 -0.35
C MET A 26 -3.22 0.77 -1.84
N SER A 27 -2.47 1.76 -2.31
CA SER A 27 -2.10 1.90 -3.72
C SER A 27 -0.67 2.40 -3.92
N PHE A 28 0.08 2.60 -2.83
CA PHE A 28 1.48 2.96 -2.83
C PHE A 28 2.22 2.28 -1.67
N PHE A 29 3.41 1.76 -1.94
CA PHE A 29 4.31 1.29 -0.90
C PHE A 29 5.78 1.45 -1.32
N ILE A 30 6.65 1.46 -0.32
CA ILE A 30 8.11 1.37 -0.49
C ILE A 30 8.57 0.11 0.22
N THR A 31 9.55 -0.58 -0.36
CA THR A 31 10.09 -1.82 0.18
C THR A 31 11.61 -1.77 0.22
N SER A 32 12.19 -2.29 1.31
CA SER A 32 13.61 -2.60 1.40
C SER A 32 13.93 -4.01 0.89
N GLN A 33 12.92 -4.81 0.56
CA GLN A 33 13.09 -6.16 0.04
C GLN A 33 13.35 -6.08 -1.47
N GLY A 34 14.62 -6.13 -1.85
CA GLY A 34 15.04 -6.26 -3.24
C GLY A 34 14.88 -7.68 -3.77
N PRO A 35 15.06 -7.89 -5.09
CA PRO A 35 14.96 -9.21 -5.73
C PRO A 35 16.15 -10.15 -5.43
N GLY A 36 17.17 -9.69 -4.69
CA GLY A 36 18.38 -10.44 -4.39
C GLY A 36 19.54 -10.26 -5.39
N ASP A 37 19.28 -9.65 -6.55
CA ASP A 37 20.29 -9.36 -7.59
C ASP A 37 20.34 -7.86 -7.93
N GLY A 38 20.29 -7.01 -6.89
CA GLY A 38 20.31 -5.55 -7.03
C GLY A 38 19.19 -5.03 -7.93
N ALA A 39 19.55 -4.16 -8.89
CA ALA A 39 18.62 -3.57 -9.86
C ALA A 39 18.41 -4.43 -11.12
N ASN A 40 18.91 -5.67 -11.17
CA ASN A 40 18.70 -6.59 -12.28
C ASN A 40 17.26 -7.16 -12.26
N LEU A 41 16.29 -6.30 -12.57
CA LEU A 41 14.86 -6.62 -12.50
C LEU A 41 14.31 -7.26 -13.78
N GLY A 42 15.14 -7.52 -14.79
CA GLY A 42 14.66 -8.05 -16.08
C GLY A 42 13.78 -7.07 -16.87
N GLY A 43 13.99 -5.77 -16.68
CA GLY A 43 13.18 -4.70 -17.29
C GLY A 43 11.89 -4.39 -16.54
N LEU A 44 11.02 -3.58 -17.14
CA LEU A 44 9.81 -3.08 -16.47
C LEU A 44 8.85 -4.22 -16.08
N THR A 45 8.71 -5.24 -16.91
CA THR A 45 7.86 -6.41 -16.61
C THR A 45 8.31 -7.14 -15.35
N GLY A 46 9.61 -7.40 -15.20
CA GLY A 46 10.10 -8.09 -14.00
C GLY A 46 10.09 -7.18 -12.77
N ALA A 47 10.30 -5.87 -12.94
CA ALA A 47 10.12 -4.89 -11.87
C ALA A 47 8.65 -4.83 -11.38
N ASP A 48 7.68 -4.80 -12.30
CA ASP A 48 6.26 -4.84 -11.97
C ASP A 48 5.88 -6.15 -11.27
N ASN A 49 6.37 -7.29 -11.76
CA ASN A 49 6.13 -8.59 -11.12
C ASN A 49 6.71 -8.67 -9.69
N HIS A 50 7.86 -8.04 -9.44
CA HIS A 50 8.42 -7.93 -8.09
C HIS A 50 7.46 -7.16 -7.16
N CYS A 51 6.98 -5.99 -7.60
CA CYS A 51 5.99 -5.21 -6.86
C CYS A 51 4.69 -5.99 -6.63
N GLN A 52 4.18 -6.67 -7.67
CA GLN A 52 2.97 -7.50 -7.59
C GLN A 52 3.13 -8.63 -6.56
N THR A 53 4.28 -9.31 -6.56
CA THR A 53 4.56 -10.41 -5.62
C THR A 53 4.58 -9.92 -4.17
N LEU A 54 5.24 -8.79 -3.92
CA LEU A 54 5.29 -8.19 -2.59
C LEU A 54 3.91 -7.75 -2.10
N ALA A 55 3.11 -7.12 -2.96
CA ALA A 55 1.76 -6.69 -2.61
C ALA A 55 0.82 -7.87 -2.38
N TYR A 56 0.89 -8.90 -3.24
CA TYR A 56 0.15 -10.15 -3.07
C TYR A 56 0.44 -10.80 -1.71
N ALA A 57 1.70 -10.88 -1.31
CA ALA A 57 2.10 -11.44 -0.01
C ALA A 57 1.53 -10.67 1.20
N ARG A 58 1.03 -9.44 1.00
CA ARG A 58 0.39 -8.60 2.02
C ARG A 58 -1.12 -8.47 1.85
N GLY A 59 -1.73 -9.25 0.96
CA GLY A 59 -3.18 -9.26 0.74
C GLY A 59 -3.70 -8.22 -0.25
N PHE A 60 -2.83 -7.56 -1.02
CA PHE A 60 -3.20 -6.55 -2.02
C PHE A 60 -2.97 -7.04 -3.46
N GLY A 61 -3.12 -8.36 -3.69
CA GLY A 61 -2.83 -8.99 -4.98
C GLY A 61 -3.81 -8.70 -6.11
N ASP A 62 -5.00 -8.19 -5.79
CA ASP A 62 -6.07 -7.97 -6.77
C ASP A 62 -5.87 -6.70 -7.61
N ALA A 63 -5.03 -5.78 -7.14
CA ALA A 63 -4.63 -4.60 -7.90
C ALA A 63 -3.48 -4.90 -8.87
N VAL A 64 -3.35 -4.08 -9.91
CA VAL A 64 -2.21 -4.10 -10.82
C VAL A 64 -1.11 -3.20 -10.24
N TRP A 65 -0.03 -3.81 -9.76
CA TRP A 65 1.11 -3.08 -9.21
C TRP A 65 2.18 -2.83 -10.27
N ARG A 66 2.71 -1.61 -10.27
CA ARG A 66 3.73 -1.14 -11.21
C ARG A 66 4.92 -0.63 -10.43
N ALA A 67 6.12 -1.00 -10.82
CA ALA A 67 7.32 -0.35 -10.30
C ALA A 67 7.42 1.06 -10.90
N TYR A 68 7.68 2.07 -10.05
CA TYR A 68 7.85 3.46 -10.49
C TYR A 68 9.20 3.70 -11.16
N LEU A 69 9.35 3.13 -12.37
CA LEU A 69 10.58 3.16 -13.16
C LEU A 69 10.26 3.51 -14.61
N SER A 70 11.15 4.33 -15.19
CA SER A 70 11.19 4.60 -16.62
C SER A 70 12.11 3.59 -17.31
N ALA A 71 11.89 3.37 -18.61
CA ALA A 71 12.79 2.60 -19.45
C ALA A 71 13.23 3.45 -20.65
N GLN A 72 14.50 3.34 -21.00
CA GLN A 72 15.05 3.99 -22.21
C GLN A 72 14.61 3.21 -23.45
N ALA A 73 14.50 3.91 -24.58
CA ALA A 73 14.24 3.28 -25.87
C ALA A 73 15.34 2.27 -26.20
N ARG A 74 14.97 1.05 -26.60
CA ARG A 74 15.91 -0.02 -26.93
C ARG A 74 15.30 -1.02 -27.90
N SER A 75 16.09 -1.48 -28.87
CA SER A 75 15.71 -2.56 -29.80
C SER A 75 14.35 -2.36 -30.49
N GLY A 76 14.07 -1.14 -30.95
CA GLY A 76 12.80 -0.80 -31.62
C GLY A 76 11.62 -0.58 -30.67
N GLN A 77 11.83 -0.66 -29.35
CA GLN A 77 10.83 -0.23 -28.36
C GLN A 77 11.03 1.23 -28.00
N GLU A 78 9.92 1.95 -27.85
CA GLU A 78 9.92 3.35 -27.43
C GLU A 78 10.36 3.49 -25.96
N ALA A 79 10.83 4.69 -25.61
CA ALA A 79 11.07 5.03 -24.22
C ALA A 79 9.74 5.06 -23.46
N VAL A 80 9.77 4.63 -22.19
CA VAL A 80 8.58 4.60 -21.34
C VAL A 80 8.84 5.45 -20.09
N ASN A 81 7.96 6.40 -19.82
CA ASN A 81 8.03 7.20 -18.59
C ASN A 81 7.26 6.51 -17.46
N ALA A 82 7.84 6.47 -16.25
CA ALA A 82 7.18 5.94 -15.06
C ALA A 82 5.83 6.59 -14.78
N ARG A 83 5.78 7.92 -14.91
CA ARG A 83 4.59 8.76 -14.64
C ARG A 83 3.37 8.34 -15.43
N ASP A 84 3.56 7.89 -16.67
CA ASP A 84 2.46 7.55 -17.57
C ASP A 84 1.92 6.13 -17.33
N ARG A 85 2.49 5.37 -16.36
CA ARG A 85 2.18 3.95 -16.10
C ARG A 85 1.41 3.69 -14.81
N ILE A 86 1.29 4.65 -13.90
CA ILE A 86 0.80 4.41 -12.52
C ILE A 86 -0.62 4.93 -12.23
N GLY A 87 -1.34 5.37 -13.26
CA GLY A 87 -2.65 6.00 -13.12
C GLY A 87 -2.55 7.45 -12.65
N THR A 88 -3.68 8.06 -12.31
CA THR A 88 -3.77 9.50 -11.99
C THR A 88 -3.66 9.83 -10.50
N GLY A 89 -3.66 8.83 -9.61
CA GLY A 89 -3.86 9.02 -8.18
C GLY A 89 -5.35 9.24 -7.82
N PRO A 90 -5.66 9.57 -6.56
CA PRO A 90 -4.75 9.69 -5.42
C PRO A 90 -4.17 8.34 -4.99
N TRP A 91 -2.96 8.34 -4.41
CA TRP A 91 -2.37 7.12 -3.85
C TRP A 91 -2.30 7.20 -2.33
N TYR A 92 -2.47 6.04 -1.68
CA TYR A 92 -2.50 5.89 -0.23
C TYR A 92 -1.54 4.79 0.23
N ASN A 93 -0.93 5.00 1.39
CA ASN A 93 -0.11 3.99 2.07
C ASN A 93 -0.98 2.93 2.77
N PHE A 94 -0.34 1.97 3.44
CA PHE A 94 -1.02 0.91 4.18
C PHE A 94 -1.85 1.43 5.38
N SER A 95 -1.41 2.52 6.02
CA SER A 95 -2.12 3.20 7.12
C SER A 95 -3.36 3.97 6.63
N GLY A 96 -3.51 4.16 5.33
CA GLY A 96 -4.59 4.93 4.71
C GLY A 96 -4.27 6.43 4.57
N ASP A 97 -3.04 6.86 4.86
CA ASP A 97 -2.62 8.24 4.63
C ASP A 97 -2.39 8.48 3.15
N MET A 98 -2.80 9.67 2.68
CA MET A 98 -2.57 10.08 1.30
C MET A 98 -1.08 10.35 1.10
N ILE A 99 -0.49 9.68 0.12
CA ILE A 99 0.90 9.91 -0.32
C ILE A 99 0.96 11.11 -1.26
N ALA A 100 0.08 11.13 -2.26
CA ALA A 100 -0.03 12.22 -3.21
C ALA A 100 -1.41 12.20 -3.89
N ARG A 101 -1.95 13.37 -4.19
CA ARG A 101 -3.25 13.49 -4.87
C ARG A 101 -3.19 13.19 -6.37
N ASP A 102 -2.04 13.45 -6.99
CA ASP A 102 -1.77 13.22 -8.41
C ASP A 102 -0.26 13.17 -8.69
N ALA A 103 0.11 12.87 -9.93
CA ALA A 103 1.50 12.71 -10.34
C ALA A 103 2.35 13.99 -10.20
N THR A 104 1.74 15.17 -10.25
CA THR A 104 2.47 16.44 -10.03
C THR A 104 2.82 16.59 -8.55
N ASP A 105 1.85 16.31 -7.68
CA ASP A 105 2.03 16.32 -6.23
C ASP A 105 3.06 15.29 -5.76
N LEU A 106 3.05 14.09 -6.36
CA LEU A 106 4.03 13.02 -6.10
C LEU A 106 5.48 13.44 -6.35
N HIS A 107 5.70 14.42 -7.22
CA HIS A 107 7.01 14.97 -7.56
C HIS A 107 7.30 16.32 -6.89
N SER A 108 6.46 16.74 -5.95
CA SER A 108 6.64 17.97 -5.19
C SER A 108 7.20 17.69 -3.79
N ASP A 109 7.63 18.74 -3.10
CA ASP A 109 8.06 18.66 -1.70
C ASP A 109 6.92 18.32 -0.73
N ASN A 110 5.66 18.33 -1.19
CA ASN A 110 4.49 18.01 -0.38
C ASN A 110 4.12 16.52 -0.40
N ALA A 111 4.74 15.70 -1.25
CA ALA A 111 4.48 14.27 -1.28
C ALA A 111 4.79 13.66 0.09
N ASN A 112 3.81 12.99 0.70
CA ASN A 112 3.93 12.41 2.03
C ASN A 112 4.65 11.05 2.00
N ILE A 113 5.87 11.03 1.44
CA ILE A 113 6.69 9.82 1.34
C ILE A 113 7.59 9.74 2.58
N THR A 114 7.04 9.13 3.62
CA THR A 114 7.68 8.92 4.92
C THR A 114 7.95 7.43 5.15
N LYS A 115 8.85 7.13 6.09
CA LYS A 115 9.04 5.76 6.58
C LYS A 115 7.97 5.47 7.62
N GLU A 116 6.86 4.89 7.19
CA GLU A 116 5.78 4.35 8.02
C GLU A 116 6.00 2.86 8.33
#